data_AF-A0A4Z2DAG2-F1
#
_entry.id   AF-A0A4Z2DAG2-F1
#
_cell.length_a   1.000
_cell.length_b   1.000
_cell.length_c   1.000
_cell.angle_alpha   90.00
_cell.angle_beta   90.00
_cell.angle_gamma   90.00
#
_symmetry.space_group_name_H-M   'P 1'
#
loop_
_entity.id
_entity.type
_entity.pdbx_description
1 polymer ?
#
loop_
_entity_poly.entity_id
_entity_poly.type
_entity_poly.pdbx_seq_one_letter_code
_entity_poly.pdbx_strand_id
1 'polypeptide(L)'
;MSTPVLLGLGMIAIGVAGRYFTRKMNVGSIKEIMRISGLSGTNYYRGGFEQNMSRREAALILGVSQQSSKTKIRDAHKRIMLLNHPDKGMLEVLW
;
A
#
# COMPACT_ATOMS: atom_id res chain seq x y z
N MET A 1 -39.03 -8.55 -28.46
CA MET A 1 -38.10 -7.43 -28.78
C MET A 1 -37.92 -6.42 -27.64
N SER A 2 -38.41 -6.71 -26.43
CA SER A 2 -38.40 -5.79 -25.27
C SER A 2 -37.18 -5.95 -24.34
N THR A 3 -36.41 -7.03 -24.48
CA THR A 3 -35.21 -7.31 -23.66
C THR A 3 -34.10 -6.26 -23.78
N PRO A 4 -33.69 -5.76 -24.97
CA PRO A 4 -32.63 -4.75 -25.05
C PRO A 4 -33.07 -3.40 -24.47
N VAL A 5 -34.35 -3.04 -24.60
CA VAL A 5 -34.90 -1.77 -24.09
C VAL A 5 -34.95 -1.79 -22.56
N LEU A 6 -35.37 -2.91 -21.98
CA LEU A 6 -35.42 -3.06 -20.52
C LEU A 6 -34.02 -3.08 -19.91
N LEU A 7 -33.06 -3.73 -20.56
CA LEU A 7 -31.66 -3.74 -20.14
C LEU A 7 -31.03 -2.34 -20.21
N GLY A 8 -31.31 -1.58 -21.28
CA GLY A 8 -30.82 -0.21 -21.43
C GLY A 8 -31.36 0.72 -20.34
N LEU A 9 -32.66 0.65 -20.06
CA LEU A 9 -33.29 1.46 -19.01
C LEU A 9 -32.79 1.07 -17.60
N GLY A 10 -32.59 -0.22 -17.35
CA GLY A 10 -32.03 -0.72 -16.08
C GLY A 10 -30.61 -0.20 -15.82
N MET A 11 -29.73 -0.24 -16.83
CA MET A 11 -28.36 0.29 -16.72
C MET A 11 -28.33 1.80 -16.43
N ILE A 12 -29.20 2.57 -17.08
CA ILE A 12 -29.31 4.02 -16.83
C ILE A 12 -29.78 4.29 -15.40
N ALA A 13 -30.79 3.56 -14.92
CA ALA A 13 -31.29 3.71 -13.55
C ALA A 13 -30.20 3.41 -12.50
N ILE A 14 -29.41 2.34 -12.70
CA ILE A 14 -28.29 1.99 -11.81
C ILE A 14 -27.22 3.08 -11.82
N GLY A 15 -26.87 3.63 -12.99
CA GLY A 15 -25.87 4.69 -13.10
C GLY A 15 -26.28 5.99 -12.40
N VAL A 16 -27.55 6.38 -12.51
CA VAL A 16 -28.08 7.59 -11.85
C VAL A 16 -28.16 7.41 -10.33
N ALA A 17 -28.67 6.25 -9.88
CA ALA A 17 -28.74 5.93 -8.45
C ALA A 17 -27.33 5.87 -7.82
N GLY A 18 -26.38 5.24 -8.50
CA GLY A 18 -24.98 5.21 -8.09
C GLY A 18 -24.37 6.60 -7.98
N ARG A 19 -24.59 7.47 -8.97
CA ARG A 19 -24.09 8.86 -8.97
C ARG A 19 -24.69 9.72 -7.85
N TYR A 20 -25.95 9.49 -7.49
CA TYR A 20 -26.60 10.20 -6.40
C TYR A 20 -26.02 9.77 -5.04
N PHE A 21 -25.83 8.46 -4.85
CA PHE A 21 -25.27 7.92 -3.61
C PHE A 21 -23.81 8.35 -3.41
N THR A 22 -22.98 8.28 -4.46
CA THR A 22 -21.56 8.70 -4.37
C THR A 22 -21.38 10.18 -4.08
N ARG A 23 -22.29 11.06 -4.52
CA ARG A 23 -22.26 12.49 -4.19
C ARG A 23 -22.67 12.79 -2.76
N LYS A 24 -23.53 11.96 -2.17
CA LYS A 24 -24.06 12.14 -0.81
C LYS A 24 -23.21 11.44 0.25
N MET A 25 -22.42 10.44 -0.16
CA MET A 25 -21.43 9.80 0.70
C MET A 25 -20.31 10.78 1.04
N ASN A 26 -19.99 10.88 2.33
CA ASN A 26 -18.89 11.70 2.80
C ASN A 26 -17.56 11.06 2.37
N VAL A 27 -16.66 11.85 1.77
CA VAL A 27 -15.36 11.40 1.26
C VAL A 27 -14.49 10.73 2.35
N GLY A 28 -14.73 11.05 3.62
CA GLY A 28 -14.09 10.40 4.77
C GLY A 28 -14.44 8.91 4.91
N SER A 29 -15.71 8.53 4.75
CA SER A 29 -16.17 7.14 4.86
C SER A 29 -15.69 6.28 3.69
N ILE A 30 -15.59 6.86 2.49
CA ILE A 30 -15.00 6.17 1.33
C ILE A 30 -13.52 5.88 1.57
N LYS A 31 -12.79 6.81 2.18
CA LYS A 31 -11.38 6.64 2.53
C LYS A 31 -11.18 5.58 3.61
N GLU A 32 -12.08 5.48 4.58
CA GLU A 32 -12.09 4.41 5.59
C GLU A 32 -12.36 3.03 4.97
N ILE A 33 -13.40 2.92 4.13
CA ILE A 33 -13.72 1.68 3.43
C ILE A 33 -12.55 1.25 2.53
N MET A 34 -11.93 2.19 1.80
CA MET A 34 -10.75 1.91 0.98
C MET A 34 -9.53 1.47 1.80
N ARG A 35 -9.35 2.00 3.02
CA ARG A 35 -8.31 1.56 3.96
C ARG A 35 -8.55 0.15 4.47
N ILE A 36 -9.79 -0.19 4.82
CA ILE A 36 -10.15 -1.53 5.31
C ILE A 36 -10.05 -2.57 4.19
N SER A 37 -10.41 -2.19 2.96
CA SER A 37 -10.31 -3.05 1.78
C SER A 37 -8.87 -3.29 1.27
N GLY A 38 -7.84 -2.83 1.99
CA GLY A 38 -6.43 -3.03 1.61
C GLY A 38 -5.99 -2.29 0.34
N LEU A 39 -6.88 -1.48 -0.25
CA LEU A 39 -6.64 -0.66 -1.44
C LEU A 39 -6.05 0.71 -1.08
N SER A 40 -5.60 0.90 0.16
CA SER A 40 -4.79 2.05 0.52
C SER A 40 -3.40 1.83 -0.06
N GLY A 41 -3.03 2.63 -1.05
CA GLY A 41 -1.69 2.62 -1.65
C GLY A 41 -0.60 2.51 -0.59
N THR A 42 0.50 1.84 -0.96
CA THR A 42 1.68 1.62 -0.13
C THR A 42 2.04 2.91 0.62
N ASN A 43 1.71 2.97 1.91
CA ASN A 43 2.06 4.11 2.73
C ASN A 43 3.56 4.01 2.99
N TYR A 44 4.36 4.55 2.08
CA TYR A 44 5.79 4.68 2.28
C TYR A 44 6.04 5.56 3.50
N TYR A 45 7.05 5.21 4.30
CA TYR A 45 7.51 6.05 5.38
C TYR A 45 7.99 7.38 4.78
N ARG A 46 7.33 8.47 5.16
CA ARG A 46 7.64 9.80 4.63
C ARG A 46 8.83 10.40 5.38
N GLY A 47 9.78 10.97 4.64
CA GLY A 47 10.98 11.61 5.19
C GLY A 47 12.26 10.91 4.74
N GLY A 48 13.41 11.39 5.25
CA GLY A 48 14.71 10.73 5.11
C GLY A 48 15.03 9.86 6.32
N PHE A 49 16.29 9.42 6.40
CA PHE A 49 16.80 8.76 7.61
C PHE A 49 16.88 9.75 8.78
N GLU A 50 16.71 9.24 9.99
CA GLU A 50 16.96 10.00 11.23
C GLU A 50 18.44 10.39 11.30
N GLN A 51 18.75 11.53 11.95
CA GLN A 51 20.13 12.00 12.09
C GLN A 51 21.01 11.02 12.88
N ASN A 52 20.39 10.31 13.84
CA ASN A 52 21.02 9.25 14.61
C ASN A 52 20.19 7.97 14.43
N MET A 53 20.85 6.88 14.06
CA MET A 53 20.18 5.62 13.76
C MET A 53 19.46 5.07 15.00
N SER A 54 18.12 5.13 14.99
CA SER A 54 17.31 4.62 16.09
C SER A 54 17.03 3.11 15.94
N ARG A 55 16.74 2.44 17.06
CA ARG A 55 16.37 1.00 17.04
C ARG A 55 15.11 0.76 16.20
N ARG A 56 14.19 1.73 16.18
CA ARG A 56 12.97 1.69 15.38
C ARG A 56 13.30 1.76 13.90
N GLU A 57 14.12 2.72 13.50
CA GLU A 57 14.54 2.91 12.13
C GLU A 57 15.30 1.69 11.60
N ALA A 58 16.27 1.16 12.37
CA ALA A 58 17.00 -0.04 11.98
C ALA A 58 16.06 -1.23 11.73
N ALA A 59 15.01 -1.38 12.54
CA ALA A 59 14.00 -2.42 12.35
C ALA A 59 13.19 -2.22 11.05
N LEU A 60 12.86 -0.97 10.72
CA LEU A 60 12.17 -0.63 9.46
C LEU A 60 13.06 -0.88 8.23
N ILE A 61 14.33 -0.48 8.28
CA ILE A 61 15.30 -0.72 7.20
C ILE A 61 15.48 -2.22 6.95
N LEU A 62 15.61 -3.01 8.03
CA LEU A 62 15.81 -4.45 7.95
C LEU A 62 14.53 -5.24 7.62
N GLY A 63 13.35 -4.60 7.68
CA GLY A 63 12.06 -5.28 7.52
C GLY A 63 11.76 -6.29 8.63
N VAL A 64 12.24 -6.05 9.86
CA VAL A 64 12.06 -6.95 11.02
C VAL A 64 11.39 -6.23 12.18
N SER A 65 10.85 -6.98 13.14
CA SER A 65 10.31 -6.40 14.38
C SER A 65 11.46 -5.95 15.30
N GLN A 66 11.23 -4.91 16.12
CA GLN A 66 12.21 -4.40 17.09
C GLN A 66 12.63 -5.45 18.13
N GLN A 67 11.78 -6.44 18.40
CA GLN A 67 12.00 -7.54 19.35
C GLN A 67 12.52 -8.82 18.67
N SER A 68 13.00 -8.74 17.43
CA SER A 68 13.49 -9.91 16.69
C SER A 68 14.77 -10.48 17.30
N SER A 69 14.96 -11.81 17.18
CA SER A 69 16.17 -12.48 17.64
C SER A 69 17.41 -12.07 16.84
N LYS A 70 18.60 -12.15 17.47
CA LYS A 70 19.88 -11.82 16.84
C LYS A 70 20.16 -12.62 15.57
N THR A 71 19.68 -13.86 15.49
CA THR A 71 19.79 -14.71 14.30
C THR A 71 19.02 -14.11 13.13
N LYS A 72 17.74 -13.76 13.34
CA LYS A 72 16.88 -13.15 12.32
C LYS A 72 17.42 -11.79 11.84
N ILE A 73 17.96 -10.99 12.75
CA ILE A 73 18.58 -9.70 12.42
C ILE A 73 19.79 -9.91 11.49
N ARG A 74 20.68 -10.85 11.82
CA ARG A 74 21.87 -11.14 11.01
C ARG A 74 21.51 -11.61 9.61
N ASP A 75 20.51 -12.47 9.51
CA ASP A 75 20.12 -13.04 8.22
C ASP A 75 19.41 -12.00 7.33
N ALA A 76 18.57 -11.14 7.92
CA ALA A 76 17.98 -10.00 7.22
C ALA A 76 19.04 -9.00 6.76
N HIS A 77 20.02 -8.70 7.61
CA HIS A 77 21.14 -7.82 7.27
C HIS A 77 21.95 -8.37 6.10
N LYS A 78 22.32 -9.66 6.13
CA LYS A 78 23.03 -10.33 5.02
C LYS A 78 22.25 -10.24 3.71
N ARG A 79 20.93 -10.49 3.77
CA ARG A 79 20.06 -10.43 2.58
C ARG A 79 20.06 -9.04 1.96
N ILE A 80 19.86 -8.00 2.77
CA ILE A 80 19.80 -6.61 2.28
C ILE A 80 21.17 -6.15 1.77
N MET A 81 22.25 -6.50 2.47
CA MET A 81 23.62 -6.17 2.03
C MET A 81 23.97 -6.81 0.67
N LEU A 82 23.55 -8.06 0.44
CA LEU A 82 23.79 -8.73 -0.84
C LEU A 82 22.98 -8.11 -1.98
N LEU A 83 21.77 -7.63 -1.71
CA LEU A 83 20.92 -6.96 -2.69
C LEU A 83 21.47 -5.58 -3.06
N ASN A 84 21.94 -4.82 -2.06
CA ASN A 84 22.47 -3.47 -2.25
C ASN A 84 23.99 -3.42 -2.42
N HIS A 85 24.63 -4.57 -2.67
CA HIS A 85 26.10 -4.66 -2.73
C HIS A 85 26.65 -3.77 -3.85
N PRO A 86 27.64 -2.89 -3.59
CA PRO A 86 28.13 -1.93 -4.58
C PRO A 86 28.67 -2.62 -5.84
N ASP A 87 29.35 -3.76 -5.68
CA ASP A 87 29.91 -4.52 -6.81
C ASP A 87 28.86 -5.17 -7.71
N LYS A 88 27.59 -5.27 -7.26
CA LYS A 88 26.52 -5.86 -8.06
C LYS A 88 25.70 -4.82 -8.83
N GLY A 89 26.05 -3.54 -8.69
CA GLY A 89 25.24 -2.44 -9.21
C GLY A 89 23.90 -2.35 -8.47
N MET A 90 23.32 -1.15 -8.45
CA MET A 90 22.00 -0.89 -7.92
C MET A 90 20.97 -1.64 -8.80
N LEU A 91 20.74 -2.92 -8.51
CA LEU A 91 19.73 -3.70 -9.19
C LEU A 91 18.39 -3.06 -8.88
N GLU A 92 17.79 -2.55 -9.95
CA GLU A 92 16.42 -2.08 -10.11
C GLU A 92 15.44 -2.99 -9.35
N VAL A 93 15.17 -2.68 -8.08
CA VAL A 93 14.13 -3.33 -7.29
C VAL A 93 13.24 -2.25 -6.70
N LEU A 94 12.21 -1.94 -7.47
CA LEU A 94 10.90 -1.42 -7.06
C LEU A 94 10.92 -0.28 -6.03
N TRP A 95 11.00 0.94 -6.56
CA TRP A 95 10.18 2.06 -6.08
C TRP A 95 8.96 2.20 -6.99
#